data_AF-A0A843WZF3-F1
#
_entry.id   AF-A0A843WZF3-F1
#
_cell.length_a   1.000
_cell.length_b   1.000
_cell.length_c   1.000
_cell.angle_alpha   90.00
_cell.angle_beta   90.00
_cell.angle_gamma   90.00
#
_symmetry.space_group_name_H-M   'P 1'
#
loop_
_entity.id
_entity.type
_entity.pdbx_description
1 polymer ?
#
loop_
_entity_poly.entity_id
_entity_poly.type
_entity_poly.pdbx_seq_one_letter_code
_entity_poly.pdbx_strand_id
1 'polypeptide(L)' 'RLEADRFFTSDFNEKIYTKRGLDWVNNTETLRDVIQRHFPDVAEKWLNPATSAFSVWEPSSK' A
#
# COMPACT_ATOMS: atom_id res chain seq x y z
N ARG A 1 15.36 -6.58 10.55
CA ARG A 1 15.20 -5.30 9.83
C ARG A 1 14.20 -4.40 10.54
N LEU A 2 12.96 -4.84 10.79
CA LEU A 2 11.95 -4.01 11.45
C LEU A 2 12.21 -3.83 12.96
N GLU A 3 12.35 -4.93 13.71
CA GLU A 3 12.49 -4.87 15.19
C GLU A 3 13.73 -4.12 15.69
N ALA A 4 14.78 -4.02 14.86
CA ALA A 4 16.04 -3.35 15.22
C ALA A 4 16.07 -1.87 14.79
N ASP A 5 15.07 -1.39 14.05
CA ASP A 5 15.03 -0.04 13.52
C ASP A 5 14.04 0.82 14.34
N ARG A 6 14.53 1.94 14.87
CA ARG A 6 13.75 2.89 15.65
C ARG A 6 12.51 3.38 14.89
N PHE A 7 12.60 3.60 13.58
CA PHE A 7 11.49 4.15 12.78
C PHE A 7 10.34 3.16 12.60
N PHE A 8 10.58 1.87 12.83
CA PHE A 8 9.55 0.83 12.86
C PHE A 8 9.21 0.36 14.29
N THR A 9 9.80 0.98 15.32
CA THR A 9 9.59 0.64 16.74
C THR A 9 9.27 1.88 17.56
N SER A 10 10.24 2.44 18.30
CA SER A 10 10.03 3.55 19.24
C SER A 10 9.51 4.82 18.57
N ASP A 11 9.89 5.03 17.30
CA ASP A 11 9.61 6.24 16.54
C ASP A 11 8.47 6.04 15.50
N PHE A 12 7.78 4.89 15.50
CA PHE A 12 6.61 4.67 14.66
C PHE A 12 5.36 5.34 15.26
N ASN A 13 5.31 6.67 15.22
CA ASN A 13 4.26 7.49 15.84
C ASN A 13 4.00 8.81 15.09
N GLU A 14 2.87 9.47 15.39
CA GLU A 14 2.42 10.69 14.69
C GLU A 14 3.36 11.89 14.87
N LYS A 15 4.17 11.92 15.95
CA LYS A 15 5.13 13.00 16.16
C LYS A 15 6.24 12.97 15.10
N ILE A 16 6.67 11.77 14.70
CA ILE A 16 7.74 11.57 13.71
C ILE A 16 7.17 11.55 12.30
N TYR A 17 6.05 10.84 12.10
CA TYR A 17 5.46 10.64 10.76
C TYR A 17 4.46 11.72 10.35
N THR A 18 4.09 12.64 11.24
CA THR A 18 2.87 13.44 11.19
C THR A 18 1.61 12.57 11.24
N LYS A 19 0.49 13.12 11.73
CA LYS A 19 -0.79 12.40 11.70
C LYS A 19 -1.13 11.90 10.29
N ARG A 20 -1.09 12.80 9.29
CA ARG A 20 -1.40 12.47 7.89
C ARG A 20 -0.45 11.41 7.32
N GLY A 21 0.84 11.47 7.65
CA GLY A 21 1.81 10.51 7.14
C GLY A 21 1.66 9.13 7.77
N LEU A 22 1.39 9.06 9.08
CA LEU A 22 1.13 7.80 9.74
C LEU A 22 -0.20 7.19 9.28
N ASP A 23 -1.25 8.00 9.13
CA ASP A 23 -2.53 7.58 8.55
C ASP A 23 -2.33 7.00 7.14
N TRP A 24 -1.47 7.60 6.32
CA TRP A 24 -1.17 7.06 4.99
C TRP A 24 -0.52 5.67 5.05
N VAL A 25 0.45 5.48 5.95
CA VAL A 25 1.11 4.18 6.16
C VAL A 25 0.10 3.14 6.64
N ASN A 26 -0.71 3.49 7.64
CA ASN A 26 -1.70 2.59 8.25
C ASN A 26 -2.92 2.27 7.37
N ASN A 27 -3.12 2.98 6.26
CA ASN A 27 -4.22 2.73 5.32
C ASN A 27 -3.73 2.23 3.95
N THR A 28 -2.43 1.96 3.79
CA THR A 28 -1.87 1.38 2.56
C THR A 28 -1.45 -0.06 2.87
N GLU A 29 -2.33 -1.01 2.58
CA GLU A 29 -2.14 -2.43 2.95
C GLU A 29 -1.37 -3.21 1.88
N THR A 30 -1.51 -2.81 0.62
CA THR A 30 -1.05 -3.61 -0.52
C THR A 30 -0.33 -2.79 -1.58
N LEU A 31 0.46 -3.47 -2.42
CA LEU A 31 1.03 -2.86 -3.62
C LEU A 31 -0.06 -2.37 -4.59
N ARG A 32 -1.25 -3.00 -4.58
CA ARG A 32 -2.40 -2.57 -5.39
C ARG A 32 -2.83 -1.15 -5.04
N ASP A 33 -2.87 -0.79 -3.75
CA ASP A 33 -3.26 0.55 -3.30
C ASP A 33 -2.33 1.63 -3.86
N VAL A 34 -1.04 1.33 -3.90
CA VAL A 34 -0.01 2.22 -4.49
C VAL A 34 -0.20 2.34 -6.00
N ILE A 35 -0.38 1.22 -6.71
CA ILE A 35 -0.59 1.24 -8.17
C ILE A 35 -1.88 1.98 -8.52
N GLN A 36 -2.98 1.73 -7.82
CA GLN A 36 -4.26 2.38 -8.08
C GLN A 36 -4.18 3.91 -7.88
N ARG A 37 -3.40 4.37 -6.89
CA ARG A 37 -3.21 5.80 -6.63
C ARG A 37 -2.46 6.53 -7.75
N HIS A 38 -1.50 5.87 -8.40
CA HIS A 38 -0.63 6.50 -9.39
C HIS A 38 -0.98 6.14 -10.84
N PHE A 39 -1.61 4.99 -11.06
CA PHE A 39 -1.98 4.41 -12.35
C PHE A 39 -3.38 3.76 -12.28
N PRO A 40 -4.43 4.54 -12.02
CA PRO A 40 -5.78 4.01 -11.80
C PRO A 40 -6.28 3.15 -12.98
N ASP A 41 -6.02 3.56 -14.22
CA ASP A 41 -6.45 2.83 -15.43
C ASP A 41 -5.82 1.43 -15.53
N VAL A 42 -4.56 1.29 -15.07
CA VAL A 42 -3.87 -0.01 -15.04
C VAL A 42 -4.48 -0.89 -13.96
N ALA A 43 -4.70 -0.33 -12.77
CA ALA A 43 -5.30 -1.05 -11.66
C ALA A 43 -6.72 -1.52 -12.00
N GLU A 44 -7.54 -0.67 -12.62
CA GLU A 44 -8.91 -1.03 -12.98
C GLU A 44 -8.96 -2.12 -14.06
N LYS A 45 -8.07 -2.06 -15.06
CA LYS A 45 -8.10 -2.97 -16.20
C LYS A 45 -7.42 -4.31 -15.96
N TRP A 46 -6.38 -4.36 -15.11
CA TRP A 46 -5.50 -5.52 -15.01
C TRP A 46 -5.34 -6.08 -13.60
N LEU A 47 -5.78 -5.37 -12.56
CA LEU A 47 -5.70 -5.87 -11.19
C LEU A 47 -7.07 -6.32 -10.71
N ASN A 48 -7.28 -7.64 -10.67
CA ASN A 48 -8.47 -8.21 -10.05
C ASN A 48 -8.53 -7.77 -8.56
N PRO A 49 -9.60 -7.06 -8.13
CA PRO A 49 -9.74 -6.56 -6.76
C PRO A 49 -9.71 -7.65 -5.68
N ALA A 50 -10.04 -8.90 -6.03
CA ALA A 50 -10.00 -10.04 -5.11
C ALA A 50 -8.61 -10.67 -4.95
N THR A 51 -7.59 -10.16 -5.66
CA THR A 51 -6.25 -10.76 -5.70
C THR A 51 -5.15 -9.76 -5.38
N SER A 52 -4.00 -10.28 -4.91
CA SER A 52 -2.80 -9.49 -4.65
C SER A 52 -2.15 -9.02 -5.96
N ALA A 53 -1.59 -7.80 -5.96
CA ALA A 53 -0.78 -7.31 -7.08
C ALA A 53 0.54 -8.09 -7.28
N PHE A 54 0.89 -9.01 -6.39
CA PHE A 54 2.01 -9.94 -6.59
C PHE A 54 1.63 -11.25 -7.28
N SER A 55 0.34 -11.54 -7.43
CA SER A 55 -0.14 -12.68 -8.20
C SER A 55 0.04 -12.42 -9.70
N VAL A 56 -0.16 -13.45 -10.54
CA VAL A 56 -0.25 -13.26 -11.99
C VAL A 56 -1.46 -12.39 -12.29
N TRP A 57 -1.27 -11.36 -13.12
CA TRP A 57 -2.34 -10.45 -13.51
C TRP A 57 -3.09 -11.01 -14.71
N GLU A 58 -4.40 -11.00 -14.61
CA GLU A 58 -5.31 -11.25 -15.70
C GLU A 58 -6.20 -10.02 -15.86
N PRO A 59 -6.69 -9.70 -17.07
CA PRO A 59 -7.66 -8.62 -17.24
C PRO A 59 -8.78 -8.78 -16.22
N SER A 60 -9.18 -7.69 -15.57
CA SER A 60 -10.36 -7.72 -14.71
C SER A 60 -11.55 -8.15 -15.58
N SER A 61 -12.19 -9.25 -15.23
CA SER A 61 -13.43 -9.67 -15.88
C SER A 61 -14.43 -8.53 -15.69
N LYS A 62 -14.83 -7.91 -16.81
CA LYS A 62 -15.95 -6.97 -16.82
C LYS A 62 -17.23 -7.66 -16.38
#